data_AF-A0A2X4VNS1-F1
#
_entry.id   AF-A0A2X4VNS1-F1
#
_cell.length_a   1.000
_cell.length_b   1.000
_cell.length_c   1.000
_cell.angle_alpha   90.00
_cell.angle_beta   90.00
_cell.angle_gamma   90.00
#
_symmetry.space_group_name_H-M   'P 1'
#
loop_
_entity.id
_entity.type
_entity.pdbx_description
1 polymer ?
#
loop_
_entity_poly.entity_id
_entity_poly.type
_entity_poly.pdbx_seq_one_letter_code
_entity_poly.pdbx_strand_id
1 'polypeptide(L)'
;MEIFTIGHSTHSKEAFTSMLKSFDIQLLADVRAFPGSRKFPQFSQDHLPNWLQVENIDYQHFKKLGGRRPKSQEVDPALNGGWRNRSFHNYADYTLSDSFAEGIEKLIEEAVEKPVAYCCAERHPARCHRLLISNWLTANGWDVHHIIDGPKGKIDVVKHELGQWGATPLVQKDKVIYPETN
;
A
#
# COMPACT_ATOMS: atom_id res chain seq x y z
N MET A 1 0.78 16.58 -3.43
CA MET A 1 1.36 16.10 -2.15
C MET A 1 1.86 14.69 -2.40
N GLU A 2 3.04 14.34 -1.89
CA GLU A 2 3.73 13.10 -2.26
C GLU A 2 3.62 12.05 -1.16
N ILE A 3 3.49 10.78 -1.55
CA ILE A 3 3.54 9.65 -0.62
C ILE A 3 4.20 8.44 -1.29
N PHE A 4 5.01 7.72 -0.52
CA PHE A 4 5.77 6.59 -1.02
C PHE A 4 5.12 5.25 -0.64
N THR A 5 5.51 4.20 -1.34
CA THR A 5 5.08 2.84 -1.03
C THR A 5 6.20 1.85 -1.34
N ILE A 6 6.31 0.83 -0.48
CA ILE A 6 7.42 -0.12 -0.51
C ILE A 6 6.97 -1.53 -0.16
N GLY A 7 7.61 -2.53 -0.76
CA GLY A 7 7.41 -3.94 -0.44
C GLY A 7 8.62 -4.49 0.30
N HIS A 8 8.44 -5.09 1.49
CA HIS A 8 9.58 -5.66 2.19
C HIS A 8 10.17 -6.87 1.46
N SER A 9 9.34 -7.64 0.72
CA SER A 9 9.79 -8.76 -0.11
C SER A 9 10.73 -9.68 0.69
N THR A 10 11.88 -10.00 0.12
CA THR A 10 12.98 -10.78 0.69
C THR A 10 14.20 -9.92 1.02
N HIS A 11 14.04 -8.60 1.18
CA HIS A 11 15.16 -7.68 1.42
C HIS A 11 15.86 -7.98 2.76
N SER A 12 17.15 -7.69 2.83
CA SER A 12 17.84 -7.60 4.12
C SER A 12 17.40 -6.32 4.85
N LYS A 13 17.73 -6.21 6.14
CA LYS A 13 17.46 -4.98 6.91
C LYS A 13 18.18 -3.79 6.27
N GLU A 14 19.45 -3.99 5.92
CA GLU A 14 20.36 -2.97 5.40
C GLU A 14 19.87 -2.46 4.04
N ALA A 15 19.49 -3.36 3.14
CA ALA A 15 18.94 -2.99 1.84
C ALA A 15 17.62 -2.21 1.98
N PHE A 16 16.72 -2.69 2.83
CA PHE A 16 15.44 -2.03 3.05
C PHE A 16 15.58 -0.65 3.72
N THR A 17 16.46 -0.52 4.73
CA THR A 17 16.80 0.77 5.33
C THR A 17 17.39 1.73 4.30
N SER A 18 18.31 1.26 3.44
CA SER A 18 18.88 2.08 2.36
C SER A 18 17.81 2.60 1.41
N MET A 19 16.83 1.74 1.05
CA MET A 19 15.69 2.12 0.22
C MET A 19 14.84 3.21 0.87
N LEU A 20 14.55 3.10 2.17
CA LEU A 20 13.79 4.12 2.90
C LEU A 20 14.56 5.44 3.01
N LYS A 21 15.83 5.39 3.38
CA LYS A 21 16.68 6.58 3.55
C LYS A 21 16.93 7.33 2.25
N SER A 22 16.90 6.64 1.11
CA SER A 22 17.07 7.28 -0.21
C SER A 22 15.93 8.26 -0.57
N PHE A 23 14.81 8.19 0.16
CA PHE A 23 13.67 9.11 0.01
C PHE A 23 13.30 9.80 1.33
N ASP A 24 14.27 9.87 2.26
CA ASP A 24 14.12 10.53 3.56
C ASP A 24 12.85 10.08 4.32
N ILE A 25 12.45 8.82 4.16
CA ILE A 25 11.24 8.30 4.81
C ILE A 25 11.40 8.35 6.32
N GLN A 26 10.49 9.06 6.98
CA GLN A 26 10.46 9.22 8.43
C GLN A 26 9.47 8.28 9.11
N LEU A 27 8.44 7.81 8.39
CA LEU A 27 7.47 6.85 8.91
C LEU A 27 7.23 5.70 7.93
N LEU A 28 7.41 4.47 8.41
CA LEU A 28 6.93 3.26 7.75
C LEU A 28 5.51 2.92 8.22
N ALA A 29 4.53 3.16 7.35
CA ALA A 29 3.14 2.82 7.57
C ALA A 29 2.85 1.36 7.15
N ASP A 30 2.87 0.43 8.08
CA ASP A 30 2.65 -0.99 7.79
C ASP A 30 1.16 -1.27 7.53
N VAL A 31 0.80 -1.58 6.29
CA VAL A 31 -0.58 -1.89 5.87
C VAL A 31 -0.82 -3.39 5.75
N ARG A 32 0.05 -4.24 6.31
CA ARG A 32 -0.17 -5.70 6.29
C ARG A 32 -1.33 -6.05 7.21
N ALA A 33 -2.23 -6.94 6.76
CA ALA A 33 -3.30 -7.45 7.61
C ALA A 33 -2.75 -8.20 8.85
N PHE A 34 -1.66 -8.94 8.64
CA PHE A 34 -0.93 -9.66 9.69
C PHE A 34 0.57 -9.39 9.52
N PRO A 35 1.15 -8.47 10.31
CA PRO A 35 2.57 -8.08 10.20
C PRO A 35 3.54 -9.08 10.85
N GLY A 36 3.12 -10.34 11.08
CA GLY A 36 4.01 -11.42 11.50
C GLY A 36 4.67 -12.11 10.30
N SER A 37 5.92 -12.55 10.45
CA SER A 37 6.63 -13.28 9.39
C SER A 37 7.59 -14.30 9.98
N ARG A 38 7.33 -15.60 9.76
CA ARG A 38 8.27 -16.66 10.14
C ARG A 38 9.43 -16.79 9.15
N LYS A 39 9.18 -16.54 7.87
CA LYS A 39 10.18 -16.66 6.80
C LYS A 39 11.17 -15.50 6.80
N PHE A 40 10.71 -14.31 7.16
CA PHE A 40 11.53 -13.10 7.28
C PHE A 40 11.31 -12.46 8.65
N PRO A 41 11.90 -13.04 9.73
CA PRO A 41 11.68 -12.57 11.10
C PRO A 41 12.03 -11.09 11.29
N GLN A 42 12.98 -10.55 10.54
CA GLN A 42 13.33 -9.12 10.60
C GLN A 42 12.15 -8.19 10.30
N PHE A 43 11.17 -8.64 9.50
CA PHE A 43 9.97 -7.88 9.18
C PHE A 43 8.77 -8.27 10.05
N SER A 44 8.93 -9.11 11.08
CA SER A 44 7.86 -9.35 12.04
C SER A 44 7.62 -8.08 12.87
N GLN A 45 6.38 -7.87 13.32
CA GLN A 45 6.03 -6.75 14.20
C GLN A 45 6.84 -6.72 15.50
N ASP A 46 7.38 -7.85 15.95
CA ASP A 46 8.20 -7.94 17.17
C ASP A 46 9.63 -7.41 16.96
N HIS A 47 10.09 -7.35 15.71
CA HIS A 47 11.46 -6.95 15.36
C HIS A 47 11.52 -5.66 14.56
N LEU A 48 10.60 -5.47 13.61
CA LEU A 48 10.56 -4.35 12.66
C LEU A 48 10.62 -2.97 13.34
N PRO A 49 9.78 -2.67 14.34
CA PRO A 49 9.80 -1.35 14.98
C PRO A 49 11.14 -1.07 15.67
N ASN A 50 11.73 -2.08 16.31
CA ASN A 50 12.94 -1.93 17.11
C ASN A 50 14.15 -1.53 16.25
N TRP A 51 14.35 -2.16 15.09
CA TRP A 51 15.49 -1.79 14.24
C TRP A 51 15.20 -0.56 13.38
N LEU A 52 13.95 -0.25 13.04
CA LEU A 52 13.62 1.03 12.39
C LEU A 52 13.90 2.21 13.32
N GLN A 53 13.61 2.07 14.62
CA GLN A 53 13.91 3.10 15.62
C GLN A 53 15.41 3.41 15.70
N VAL A 54 16.27 2.40 15.63
CA VAL A 54 17.74 2.58 15.58
C VAL A 54 18.17 3.41 14.35
N GLU A 55 17.41 3.32 13.27
CA GLU A 55 17.63 4.06 12.03
C GLU A 55 16.91 5.42 11.99
N ASN A 56 16.26 5.83 13.09
CA ASN A 56 15.43 7.03 13.22
C ASN A 56 14.23 7.06 12.26
N ILE A 57 13.61 5.89 12.01
CA ILE A 57 12.40 5.76 11.22
C ILE A 57 11.28 5.28 12.14
N ASP A 58 10.19 6.03 12.20
CA ASP A 58 9.00 5.64 12.95
C ASP A 58 8.32 4.42 12.31
N TYR A 59 7.62 3.65 13.12
CA TYR A 59 6.78 2.55 12.67
C TYR A 59 5.38 2.70 13.21
N GLN A 60 4.39 2.54 12.34
CA GLN A 60 2.98 2.46 12.75
C GLN A 60 2.25 1.40 11.94
N HIS A 61 1.43 0.58 12.62
CA HIS A 61 0.58 -0.42 11.98
C HIS A 61 -0.80 0.17 11.63
N PHE A 62 -1.12 0.19 10.34
CA PHE A 62 -2.38 0.68 9.79
C PHE A 62 -3.32 -0.49 9.48
N LYS A 63 -3.83 -1.14 10.55
CA LYS A 63 -4.69 -2.34 10.44
C LYS A 63 -5.92 -2.16 9.54
N LYS A 64 -6.51 -0.96 9.52
CA LYS A 64 -7.65 -0.61 8.65
C LYS A 64 -7.29 -0.63 7.17
N LEU A 65 -6.03 -0.47 6.80
CA LEU A 65 -5.58 -0.60 5.40
C LEU A 65 -5.10 -2.03 5.05
N GLY A 66 -5.24 -2.98 5.98
CA GLY A 66 -4.87 -4.39 5.84
C GLY A 66 -5.37 -5.12 4.59
N GLY A 67 -4.48 -5.70 3.78
CA GLY A 67 -4.86 -6.35 2.50
C GLY A 67 -5.83 -7.55 2.51
N ARG A 68 -6.06 -8.24 3.64
CA ARG A 68 -6.94 -9.42 3.68
C ARG A 68 -8.36 -9.00 4.05
N ARG A 69 -9.29 -9.16 3.10
CA ARG A 69 -10.69 -8.78 3.27
C ARG A 69 -11.65 -9.89 2.83
N PRO A 70 -12.73 -10.15 3.60
CA PRO A 70 -13.77 -11.09 3.19
C PRO A 70 -14.57 -10.52 2.02
N LYS A 71 -15.40 -11.36 1.39
CA LYS A 71 -16.36 -10.91 0.38
C LYS A 71 -17.39 -9.98 1.06
N SER A 72 -17.60 -8.79 0.50
CA SER A 72 -18.66 -7.89 0.96
C SER A 72 -20.04 -8.51 0.76
N GLN A 73 -20.95 -8.27 1.70
CA GLN A 73 -22.36 -8.63 1.57
C GLN A 73 -23.24 -7.44 1.17
N GLU A 74 -22.67 -6.23 1.14
CA GLU A 74 -23.40 -4.97 0.97
C GLU A 74 -23.09 -4.29 -0.36
N VAL A 75 -21.89 -4.55 -0.93
CA VAL A 75 -21.47 -3.96 -2.20
C VAL A 75 -21.96 -4.84 -3.36
N ASP A 76 -22.63 -4.21 -4.33
CA ASP A 76 -23.01 -4.88 -5.57
C ASP A 76 -21.74 -5.40 -6.28
N PRO A 77 -21.62 -6.71 -6.53
CA PRO A 77 -20.47 -7.30 -7.21
C PRO A 77 -20.15 -6.68 -8.58
N ALA A 78 -21.14 -6.10 -9.27
CA ALA A 78 -20.93 -5.47 -10.56
C ALA A 78 -20.06 -4.20 -10.49
N LEU A 79 -20.05 -3.50 -9.35
CA LEU A 79 -19.26 -2.27 -9.17
C LEU A 79 -17.76 -2.51 -9.34
N ASN A 80 -17.27 -3.67 -8.90
CA ASN A 80 -15.87 -4.06 -8.98
C ASN A 80 -15.65 -5.34 -9.81
N GLY A 81 -16.57 -5.62 -10.73
CA GLY A 81 -16.59 -6.81 -11.57
C GLY A 81 -15.34 -6.99 -12.45
N GLY A 82 -14.66 -5.90 -12.82
CA GLY A 82 -13.43 -5.93 -13.61
C GLY A 82 -12.28 -6.70 -12.94
N TRP A 83 -12.32 -6.89 -11.61
CA TRP A 83 -11.35 -7.70 -10.88
C TRP A 83 -11.68 -9.20 -10.92
N ARG A 84 -11.05 -9.94 -11.83
CA ARG A 84 -11.13 -11.42 -11.88
C ARG A 84 -10.53 -12.09 -10.64
N ASN A 85 -9.48 -11.50 -10.05
CA ASN A 85 -8.89 -12.01 -8.83
C ASN A 85 -9.76 -11.64 -7.61
N ARG A 86 -10.27 -12.65 -6.90
CA ARG A 86 -11.17 -12.46 -5.76
C ARG A 86 -10.59 -11.63 -4.63
N SER A 87 -9.28 -11.70 -4.35
CA SER A 87 -8.68 -10.90 -3.29
C SER A 87 -8.63 -9.41 -3.65
N PHE A 88 -8.35 -9.07 -4.91
CA PHE A 88 -8.42 -7.68 -5.38
C PHE A 88 -9.86 -7.17 -5.41
N HIS A 89 -10.80 -7.96 -5.91
CA HIS A 89 -12.23 -7.62 -5.90
C HIS A 89 -12.72 -7.32 -4.49
N ASN A 90 -12.49 -8.23 -3.53
CA ASN A 90 -12.92 -8.04 -2.15
C ASN A 90 -12.26 -6.80 -1.50
N TYR A 91 -11.01 -6.50 -1.84
CA TYR A 91 -10.36 -5.30 -1.32
C TYR A 91 -10.90 -4.03 -1.99
N ALA A 92 -11.21 -4.06 -3.29
CA ALA A 92 -11.87 -2.95 -3.97
C ALA A 92 -13.24 -2.65 -3.35
N ASP A 93 -14.05 -3.68 -3.04
CA ASP A 93 -15.30 -3.49 -2.28
C ASP A 93 -15.04 -2.83 -0.92
N TYR A 94 -13.98 -3.28 -0.23
CA TYR A 94 -13.60 -2.72 1.06
C TYR A 94 -13.20 -1.24 0.99
N THR A 95 -12.61 -0.77 -0.12
CA THR A 95 -12.27 0.65 -0.30
C THR A 95 -13.49 1.58 -0.28
N LEU A 96 -14.71 1.02 -0.42
CA LEU A 96 -15.97 1.77 -0.37
C LEU A 96 -16.56 1.89 1.05
N SER A 97 -15.92 1.28 2.06
CA SER A 97 -16.39 1.25 3.44
C SER A 97 -15.86 2.41 4.29
N ASP A 98 -16.59 2.79 5.33
CA ASP A 98 -16.17 3.80 6.31
C ASP A 98 -14.86 3.42 7.02
N SER A 99 -14.66 2.12 7.30
CA SER A 99 -13.41 1.64 7.89
C SER A 99 -12.18 1.89 7.01
N PHE A 100 -12.33 1.85 5.68
CA PHE A 100 -11.26 2.23 4.78
C PHE A 100 -11.05 3.75 4.79
N ALA A 101 -12.14 4.53 4.75
CA ALA A 101 -12.08 5.99 4.82
C ALA A 101 -11.32 6.46 6.06
N GLU A 102 -11.68 5.97 7.25
CA GLU A 102 -10.97 6.26 8.50
C GLU A 102 -9.49 5.83 8.47
N GLY A 103 -9.18 4.74 7.77
CA GLY A 103 -7.81 4.24 7.65
C GLY A 103 -6.95 5.09 6.72
N ILE A 104 -7.51 5.56 5.62
CA ILE A 104 -6.80 6.34 4.60
C ILE A 104 -6.66 7.80 5.03
N GLU A 105 -7.65 8.37 5.72
CA GLU A 105 -7.56 9.69 6.34
C GLU A 105 -6.40 9.76 7.33
N LYS A 106 -6.28 8.77 8.23
CA LYS A 106 -5.15 8.70 9.15
C LYS A 106 -3.79 8.58 8.43
N LEU A 107 -3.73 7.86 7.32
CA LEU A 107 -2.49 7.76 6.53
C LEU A 107 -2.13 9.11 5.91
N ILE A 108 -3.14 9.83 5.41
CA ILE A 108 -3.02 11.17 4.85
C ILE A 108 -2.52 12.16 5.91
N GLU A 109 -3.11 12.15 7.12
CA GLU A 109 -2.69 13.02 8.22
C GLU A 109 -1.19 12.89 8.51
N GLU A 110 -0.68 11.66 8.59
CA GLU A 110 0.77 11.43 8.77
C GLU A 110 1.60 11.89 7.57
N ALA A 111 1.11 11.67 6.36
CA ALA A 111 1.82 12.03 5.12
C ALA A 111 1.82 13.53 4.82
N VAL A 112 0.92 14.32 5.43
CA VAL A 112 0.95 15.79 5.42
C VAL A 112 2.12 16.29 6.26
N GLU A 113 2.38 15.66 7.41
CA GLU A 113 3.34 16.13 8.40
C GLU A 113 4.78 15.68 8.11
N LYS A 114 4.96 14.50 7.49
CA LYS A 114 6.29 13.92 7.25
C LYS A 114 6.33 12.96 6.05
N PRO A 115 7.52 12.65 5.50
CA PRO A 115 7.65 11.64 4.43
C PRO A 115 7.25 10.24 4.91
N VAL A 116 6.20 9.69 4.30
CA VAL A 116 5.64 8.37 4.64
C VAL A 116 5.86 7.38 3.50
N ALA A 117 6.25 6.15 3.86
CA ALA A 117 6.14 4.99 2.97
C ALA A 117 5.16 3.96 3.55
N TYR A 118 4.06 3.66 2.84
CA TYR A 118 3.18 2.56 3.24
C TYR A 118 3.67 1.21 2.68
N CYS A 119 3.65 0.19 3.55
CA CYS A 119 4.42 -1.03 3.36
C CYS A 119 3.58 -2.30 3.37
N CYS A 120 3.89 -3.24 2.46
CA CYS A 120 3.38 -4.60 2.51
C CYS A 120 4.46 -5.65 2.24
N ALA A 121 4.09 -6.94 2.22
CA ALA A 121 5.02 -8.04 2.01
C ALA A 121 5.45 -8.27 0.56
N GLU A 122 4.56 -8.01 -0.40
CA GLU A 122 4.82 -8.26 -1.82
C GLU A 122 5.79 -7.22 -2.38
N ARG A 123 6.71 -7.63 -3.26
CA ARG A 123 7.71 -6.75 -3.88
C ARG A 123 7.03 -5.65 -4.70
N HIS A 124 6.22 -6.06 -5.67
CA HIS A 124 5.66 -5.15 -6.66
C HIS A 124 4.21 -4.77 -6.30
N PRO A 125 3.84 -3.46 -6.31
CA PRO A 125 2.52 -2.99 -5.90
C PRO A 125 1.38 -3.64 -6.69
N ALA A 126 1.56 -3.86 -8.01
CA ALA A 126 0.58 -4.50 -8.89
C ALA A 126 0.10 -5.90 -8.45
N ARG A 127 0.82 -6.55 -7.53
CA ARG A 127 0.52 -7.91 -7.05
C ARG A 127 -0.10 -7.93 -5.66
N CYS A 128 -0.43 -6.77 -5.09
CA CYS A 128 -1.02 -6.67 -3.76
C CYS A 128 -2.00 -5.49 -3.62
N HIS A 129 -2.64 -5.43 -2.46
CA HIS A 129 -3.59 -4.36 -2.09
C HIS A 129 -3.01 -2.94 -2.10
N ARG A 130 -1.68 -2.78 -2.06
CA ARG A 130 -1.05 -1.44 -2.22
C ARG A 130 -1.50 -0.78 -3.51
N LEU A 131 -1.71 -1.54 -4.59
CA LEU A 131 -2.28 -1.04 -5.85
C LEU A 131 -3.59 -0.26 -5.64
N LEU A 132 -4.52 -0.81 -4.87
CA LEU A 132 -5.85 -0.24 -4.68
C LEU A 132 -5.81 0.97 -3.73
N ILE A 133 -4.92 0.96 -2.73
CA ILE A 133 -4.61 2.14 -1.92
C ILE A 133 -4.03 3.26 -2.81
N SER A 134 -3.06 2.93 -3.67
CA SER A 134 -2.44 3.88 -4.59
C SER A 134 -3.43 4.46 -5.59
N ASN A 135 -4.33 3.64 -6.14
CA ASN A 135 -5.41 4.11 -7.00
C ASN A 135 -6.30 5.12 -6.27
N TRP A 136 -6.71 4.81 -5.04
CA TRP A 136 -7.54 5.74 -4.27
C TRP A 136 -6.81 7.06 -3.98
N LEU A 137 -5.57 7.01 -3.51
CA LEU A 137 -4.76 8.21 -3.24
C LEU A 137 -4.57 9.08 -4.48
N THR A 138 -4.22 8.45 -5.62
CA THR A 138 -3.99 9.17 -6.89
C THR A 138 -5.27 9.78 -7.44
N ALA A 139 -6.40 9.07 -7.34
CA ALA A 139 -7.72 9.60 -7.71
C ALA A 139 -8.14 10.80 -6.85
N ASN A 140 -7.58 10.92 -5.64
CA ASN A 140 -7.81 12.01 -4.69
C ASN A 140 -6.63 13.00 -4.62
N GLY A 141 -5.83 13.12 -5.68
CA GLY A 141 -4.86 14.21 -5.87
C GLY A 141 -3.48 14.01 -5.24
N TRP A 142 -3.16 12.80 -4.76
CA TRP A 142 -1.81 12.48 -4.26
C TRP A 142 -0.89 11.96 -5.37
N ASP A 143 0.36 12.42 -5.35
CA ASP A 143 1.43 11.87 -6.17
C ASP A 143 2.03 10.65 -5.45
N VAL A 144 1.64 9.46 -5.90
CA VAL A 144 2.09 8.20 -5.30
C VAL A 144 3.33 7.67 -6.01
N HIS A 145 4.37 7.35 -5.23
CA HIS A 145 5.65 6.86 -5.74
C HIS A 145 6.00 5.47 -5.18
N HIS A 146 6.20 4.50 -6.07
CA HIS A 146 6.58 3.13 -5.70
C HIS A 146 8.10 2.99 -5.64
N ILE A 147 8.62 2.77 -4.44
CA ILE A 147 10.02 2.40 -4.23
C ILE A 147 10.15 0.90 -4.52
N ILE A 148 10.93 0.56 -5.54
CA ILE A 148 11.12 -0.81 -6.03
C ILE A 148 12.62 -1.06 -6.18
N ASP A 149 13.08 -2.27 -5.86
CA ASP A 149 14.44 -2.68 -6.17
C ASP A 149 14.61 -2.85 -7.70
N GLY A 150 15.68 -2.27 -8.23
CA GLY A 150 16.09 -2.35 -9.62
C GLY A 150 17.22 -3.36 -9.86
N PRO A 151 17.64 -3.53 -11.12
CA PRO A 151 18.76 -4.41 -11.46
C PRO A 151 20.04 -4.03 -10.71
N LYS A 152 20.81 -5.04 -10.28
CA LYS A 152 22.10 -4.87 -9.58
C LYS A 152 22.03 -4.03 -8.30
N GLY A 153 20.89 -4.08 -7.58
CA GLY A 153 20.74 -3.39 -6.30
C GLY A 153 20.52 -1.88 -6.42
N LYS A 154 20.22 -1.38 -7.63
CA LYS A 154 19.73 0.00 -7.79
C LYS A 154 18.37 0.16 -7.12
N ILE A 155 18.06 1.37 -6.69
CA ILE A 155 16.75 1.73 -6.17
C ILE A 155 16.03 2.49 -7.27
N ASP A 156 14.92 1.93 -7.74
CA ASP A 156 14.08 2.54 -8.76
C ASP A 156 12.82 3.13 -8.12
N VAL A 157 12.30 4.22 -8.70
CA VAL A 157 11.02 4.80 -8.33
C VAL A 157 10.12 4.85 -9.53
N VAL A 158 8.91 4.33 -9.37
CA VAL A 158 7.87 4.37 -10.40
C VAL A 158 6.73 5.23 -9.88
N LYS A 159 6.42 6.33 -10.59
CA LYS A 159 5.20 7.09 -10.34
C LYS A 159 3.98 6.22 -10.63
N HIS A 160 3.01 6.22 -9.73
CA HIS A 160 1.76 5.51 -9.92
C HIS A 160 0.85 6.28 -10.88
N GLU A 161 0.30 5.57 -11.86
CA GLU A 161 -0.73 6.12 -12.75
C GLU A 161 -2.01 5.26 -12.67
N LEU A 162 -3.18 5.90 -12.70
CA LEU A 162 -4.46 5.19 -12.70
C LEU A 162 -4.58 4.29 -13.94
N GLY A 163 -4.96 3.03 -13.73
CA GLY A 163 -5.09 2.06 -14.83
C GLY A 163 -3.76 1.53 -15.36
N GLN A 164 -2.62 1.89 -14.76
CA GLN A 164 -1.31 1.35 -15.13
C GLN A 164 -1.25 -0.18 -14.98
N TRP A 165 -1.95 -0.74 -13.98
CA TRP A 165 -2.01 -2.18 -13.72
C TRP A 165 -3.40 -2.63 -13.30
N GLY A 166 -3.78 -3.82 -13.76
CA GLY A 166 -5.01 -4.50 -13.33
C GLY A 166 -6.27 -3.97 -14.01
N ALA A 167 -7.39 -3.98 -13.29
CA ALA A 167 -8.67 -3.52 -13.82
C ALA A 167 -8.69 -2.00 -14.01
N THR A 168 -9.39 -1.53 -15.04
CA THR A 168 -9.53 -0.10 -15.35
C THR A 168 -10.32 0.62 -14.26
N PRO A 169 -9.74 1.62 -13.57
CA PRO A 169 -10.46 2.38 -12.56
C PRO A 169 -11.43 3.37 -13.20
N LEU A 170 -12.61 3.49 -12.61
CA LEU A 170 -13.55 4.58 -12.84
C LEU A 170 -13.66 5.40 -11.54
N VAL A 171 -13.30 6.68 -11.63
CA VAL A 171 -13.34 7.60 -10.49
C VAL A 171 -14.72 8.26 -10.42
N GLN A 172 -15.41 8.12 -9.29
CA GLN A 172 -16.71 8.73 -9.02
C GLN A 172 -16.69 9.36 -7.63
N LYS A 173 -16.71 10.70 -7.54
CA LYS A 173 -16.88 11.47 -6.28
C LYS A 173 -16.23 10.78 -5.06
N ASP A 174 -14.90 10.85 -4.99
CA ASP A 174 -14.04 10.31 -3.90
C ASP A 174 -14.02 8.78 -3.76
N LYS A 175 -14.61 8.06 -4.72
CA LYS A 175 -14.59 6.59 -4.82
C LYS A 175 -13.90 6.16 -6.12
N VAL A 176 -13.28 4.99 -6.06
CA VAL A 176 -12.70 4.32 -7.22
C VAL A 176 -13.35 2.94 -7.34
N ILE A 177 -14.08 2.74 -8.43
CA ILE A 177 -14.72 1.46 -8.76
C ILE A 177 -14.14 0.87 -10.04
N TYR A 178 -14.41 -0.41 -10.30
CA TYR A 178 -13.80 -1.16 -11.39
C TYR A 178 -14.87 -2.01 -12.11
N PRO A 179 -15.79 -1.39 -12.86
CA PRO A 179 -16.81 -2.13 -13.60
C PRO A 179 -16.17 -3.02 -14.67
N GLU A 180 -16.87 -4.07 -15.11
CA GLU A 180 -16.44 -4.84 -16.28
C GLU A 180 -16.48 -3.93 -17.52
N THR A 181 -15.41 -3.97 -18.31
CA THR A 181 -15.39 -3.37 -19.64
C THR A 181 -15.98 -4.37 -20.63
N ASN A 182 -17.08 -4.00 -21.29
CA ASN A 182 -17.66 -4.75 -22.40
C ASN A 182 -16.67 -4.89 -23.57
#